data_AF-A0A372KBB7-F1
#
_entry.id   AF-A0A372KBB7-F1
#
_cell.length_a   1.000
_cell.length_b   1.000
_cell.length_c   1.000
_cell.angle_alpha   90.00
_cell.angle_beta   90.00
_cell.angle_gamma   90.00
#
_symmetry.space_group_name_H-M   'P 1'
#
loop_
_entity.id
_entity.type
_entity.pdbx_description
1 polymer ?
#
loop_
_entity_poly.entity_id
_entity_poly.type
_entity_poly.pdbx_seq_one_letter_code
_entity_poly.pdbx_strand_id
1 'polypeptide(L)'
;MHTQDRLAALAVLDKVAGILRDELGEDAQAVWPVLGALLQNHLRDRPMTITALADLSGLPRTSARRVVFAMKAKGWLQFRAGLGSGNRDVVLPTASLLDRLDSITEQTVKMIVGASHEGAVDRFDARSLTRDAGIPWPRPAAEGFNEAVELTLVAYEDPVFDILKRNRTDVERFVGHRVRIMTFPQDTYRSALNKVLTETSRVEAAAPLLVAIPFPWLAEQCDDGHLLELQTLQAESSFSGADFYDAVWQAGWFDKQLYAIPLQPAVDFLWYRQDLFEAEGLEPPRSFDDVLRCATLLRRRSQDRAGITWSAAPGLPLAETFLQILGAQGGQTFDGGVLQVDTEIGREVIDYLRALVPLSPAQLRSVGWSRNAQIFGSGKAAMCYHWSNRYGMLDSHTLWQKGGRVGLQLHPTFAPGVTPVSPLGGALLAIPARNDEAAARRAWRAIETFASPELMKYFVLHGAAGSSRHSVAEDYYVLQRNRVIEVIDQLAKTRQIKTVPSPAIPAYHDLVQVLSDHLEVLLFDTTQDVRKGLGKLQRALSLAGRRRK
;
A
#
# COMPACT_ATOMS: atom_id res chain seq x y z
N MET A 1 17.41 -12.00 34.72
CA MET A 1 17.27 -12.64 33.39
C MET A 1 17.25 -14.14 33.60
N HIS A 2 16.22 -14.84 33.13
CA HIS A 2 16.00 -16.25 33.41
C HIS A 2 17.07 -17.12 32.69
N THR A 3 17.38 -18.31 33.20
CA THR A 3 18.36 -19.22 32.58
C THR A 3 17.97 -19.57 31.14
N GLN A 4 16.67 -19.73 30.88
CA GLN A 4 16.15 -19.99 29.53
C GLN A 4 16.36 -18.80 28.57
N ASP A 5 16.21 -17.56 29.04
CA ASP A 5 16.48 -16.37 28.21
C ASP A 5 17.97 -16.31 27.78
N ARG A 6 18.88 -16.74 28.66
CA ARG A 6 20.32 -16.82 28.37
C ARG A 6 20.63 -17.91 27.34
N LEU A 7 20.04 -19.08 27.49
CA LEU A 7 20.22 -20.19 26.54
C LEU A 7 19.66 -19.84 25.15
N ALA A 8 18.50 -19.18 25.10
CA ALA A 8 17.93 -18.68 23.86
C ALA A 8 18.85 -17.65 23.17
N ALA A 9 19.38 -16.68 23.93
CA ALA A 9 20.32 -15.71 23.39
C ALA A 9 21.59 -16.38 22.83
N LEU A 10 22.12 -17.41 23.49
CA LEU A 10 23.27 -18.18 23.01
C LEU A 10 22.94 -18.94 21.71
N ALA A 11 21.78 -19.60 21.63
CA ALA A 11 21.35 -20.30 20.42
C ALA A 11 21.21 -19.38 19.20
N VAL A 12 20.72 -18.15 19.41
CA VAL A 12 20.67 -17.11 18.37
C VAL A 12 22.08 -16.73 17.92
N LEU A 13 22.99 -16.48 18.85
CA LEU A 13 24.38 -16.13 18.52
C LEU A 13 25.08 -17.25 17.74
N ASP A 14 24.89 -18.51 18.15
CA ASP A 14 25.46 -19.68 17.47
C ASP A 14 24.90 -19.83 16.05
N LYS A 15 23.61 -19.57 15.87
CA LYS A 15 22.95 -19.67 14.56
C LYS A 15 23.36 -18.54 13.62
N VAL A 16 23.47 -17.31 14.12
CA VAL A 16 24.03 -16.17 13.34
C VAL A 16 25.47 -16.45 12.95
N ALA A 17 26.28 -16.99 13.87
CA ALA A 17 27.65 -17.39 13.58
C ALA A 17 27.72 -18.50 12.51
N GLY A 18 26.78 -19.45 12.54
CA GLY A 18 26.60 -20.46 11.50
C GLY A 18 26.33 -19.87 10.12
N ILE A 19 25.31 -19.01 10.01
CA ILE A 19 24.95 -18.32 8.75
C ILE A 19 26.15 -17.56 8.17
N LEU A 20 26.88 -16.84 9.02
CA LEU A 20 28.07 -16.10 8.59
C LEU A 20 29.18 -17.03 8.10
N ARG A 21 29.41 -18.19 8.74
CA ARG A 21 30.39 -19.18 8.29
C ARG A 21 30.00 -19.84 6.98
N ASP A 22 28.73 -20.16 6.79
CA ASP A 22 28.25 -20.81 5.56
C ASP A 22 28.43 -19.87 4.35
N GLU A 23 28.12 -18.58 4.54
CA GLU A 23 28.15 -17.59 3.46
C GLU A 23 29.52 -16.96 3.23
N LEU A 24 30.35 -16.80 4.27
CA LEU A 24 31.64 -16.11 4.19
C LEU A 24 32.85 -17.01 4.51
N GLY A 25 32.63 -18.27 4.89
CA GLY A 25 33.67 -19.21 5.30
C GLY A 25 34.12 -19.04 6.76
N GLU A 26 35.02 -19.92 7.21
CA GLU A 26 35.49 -19.98 8.61
C GLU A 26 36.11 -18.66 9.13
N ASP A 27 36.72 -17.87 8.26
CA ASP A 27 37.33 -16.58 8.62
C ASP A 27 36.32 -15.43 8.77
N ALA A 28 35.00 -15.69 8.65
CA ALA A 28 33.94 -14.68 8.63
C ALA A 28 34.09 -13.65 9.77
N GLN A 29 34.35 -14.14 10.99
CA GLN A 29 34.50 -13.29 12.17
C GLN A 29 35.73 -12.37 12.08
N ALA A 30 36.83 -12.84 11.48
CA ALA A 30 38.06 -12.06 11.34
C ALA A 30 37.94 -10.98 10.26
N VAL A 31 37.13 -11.21 9.22
CA VAL A 31 36.92 -10.26 8.13
C VAL A 31 35.79 -9.25 8.42
N TRP A 32 34.84 -9.62 9.27
CA TRP A 32 33.63 -8.83 9.54
C TRP A 32 33.86 -7.37 9.94
N PRO A 33 34.84 -7.00 10.79
CA PRO A 33 35.04 -5.60 11.16
C PRO A 33 35.33 -4.69 9.96
N VAL A 34 36.06 -5.20 8.96
CA VAL A 34 36.36 -4.46 7.73
C VAL A 34 35.21 -4.58 6.73
N LEU A 35 34.69 -5.79 6.54
CA LEU A 35 33.60 -6.07 5.60
C LEU A 35 32.32 -5.33 5.98
N GLY A 36 31.92 -5.39 7.24
CA GLY A 36 30.75 -4.70 7.77
C GLY A 36 30.86 -3.18 7.60
N ALA A 37 32.03 -2.60 7.87
CA ALA A 37 32.27 -1.17 7.63
C ALA A 37 32.15 -0.81 6.14
N LEU A 38 32.67 -1.65 5.23
CA LEU A 38 32.51 -1.47 3.79
C LEU A 38 31.03 -1.53 3.37
N LEU A 39 30.33 -2.61 3.72
CA LEU A 39 28.94 -2.84 3.32
C LEU A 39 28.02 -1.74 3.86
N GLN A 40 28.16 -1.35 5.12
CA GLN A 40 27.38 -0.27 5.74
C GLN A 40 27.57 1.09 5.08
N ASN A 41 28.75 1.37 4.52
CA ASN A 41 29.01 2.61 3.80
C ASN A 41 28.57 2.52 2.34
N HIS A 42 28.79 1.37 1.69
CA HIS A 42 28.32 1.10 0.34
C HIS A 42 26.79 1.23 0.24
N LEU A 43 26.04 0.64 1.17
CA LEU A 43 24.58 0.75 1.22
C LEU A 43 24.08 2.17 1.50
N ARG A 44 24.94 3.08 1.96
CA ARG A 44 24.64 4.50 2.16
C ARG A 44 25.24 5.40 1.07
N ASP A 45 25.67 4.81 -0.04
CA ASP A 45 26.32 5.47 -1.17
C ASP A 45 27.56 6.32 -0.77
N ARG A 46 28.29 5.87 0.26
CA ARG A 46 29.53 6.51 0.73
C ARG A 46 30.75 5.78 0.17
N PRO A 47 31.55 6.39 -0.73
CA PRO A 47 32.74 5.76 -1.29
C PRO A 47 33.83 5.62 -0.22
N MET A 48 34.47 4.46 -0.17
CA MET A 48 35.45 4.12 0.86
C MET A 48 36.82 3.87 0.27
N THR A 49 37.85 4.53 0.81
CA THR A 49 39.26 4.18 0.53
C THR A 49 39.74 3.09 1.48
N ILE A 50 40.83 2.40 1.14
CA ILE A 50 41.44 1.38 2.02
C ILE A 50 41.78 1.98 3.40
N THR A 51 42.31 3.20 3.45
CA THR A 51 42.65 3.86 4.71
C THR A 51 41.41 4.18 5.54
N ALA A 52 40.34 4.68 4.91
CA ALA A 52 39.09 4.97 5.60
C ALA A 52 38.42 3.69 6.14
N LEU A 53 38.47 2.58 5.40
CA LEU A 53 38.00 1.28 5.89
C LEU A 53 38.82 0.79 7.08
N ALA A 54 40.14 0.95 7.02
CA ALA A 54 41.01 0.56 8.11
C ALA A 54 40.68 1.34 9.40
N ASP A 55 40.50 2.66 9.28
CA ASP A 55 40.16 3.51 10.43
C ASP A 55 38.77 3.18 11.02
N LEU A 56 37.79 2.83 10.19
CA LEU A 56 36.44 2.44 10.65
C LEU A 56 36.35 1.01 11.22
N SER A 57 37.25 0.12 10.81
CA SER A 57 37.19 -1.30 11.21
C SER A 57 37.52 -1.56 12.68
N GLY A 58 38.14 -0.60 13.38
CA GLY A 58 38.65 -0.78 14.74
C GLY A 58 39.89 -1.69 14.84
N LEU A 59 40.39 -2.23 13.73
CA LEU A 59 41.61 -3.04 13.67
C LEU A 59 42.86 -2.15 13.46
N PRO A 60 44.05 -2.60 13.88
CA PRO A 60 45.30 -1.95 13.48
C PRO A 60 45.39 -1.83 11.95
N ARG A 61 45.84 -0.68 11.44
CA ARG A 61 45.84 -0.38 9.99
C ARG A 61 46.51 -1.45 9.13
N THR A 62 47.61 -2.04 9.62
CA THR A 62 48.31 -3.14 8.94
C THR A 62 47.44 -4.38 8.83
N SER A 63 46.76 -4.76 9.92
CA SER A 63 45.82 -5.88 9.97
C SER A 63 44.60 -5.66 9.07
N ALA A 64 43.98 -4.47 9.15
CA ALA A 64 42.84 -4.12 8.30
C ALA A 64 43.22 -4.16 6.81
N ARG A 65 44.39 -3.63 6.44
CA ARG A 65 44.89 -3.71 5.06
C ARG A 65 45.06 -5.17 4.60
N ARG A 66 45.63 -6.04 5.44
CA ARG A 66 45.75 -7.48 5.12
C ARG A 66 44.38 -8.10 4.85
N VAL A 67 43.37 -7.78 5.66
CA VAL A 67 41.99 -8.24 5.47
C VAL A 67 41.40 -7.72 4.16
N VAL A 68 41.57 -6.43 3.83
CA VAL A 68 41.11 -5.86 2.54
C VAL A 68 41.72 -6.61 1.35
N PHE A 69 43.03 -6.85 1.36
CA PHE A 69 43.68 -7.56 0.26
C PHE A 69 43.30 -9.05 0.21
N ALA A 70 43.07 -9.70 1.35
CA ALA A 70 42.57 -11.07 1.40
C ALA A 70 41.16 -11.18 0.81
N MET A 71 40.26 -10.24 1.14
CA MET A 71 38.91 -10.18 0.55
C MET A 71 38.95 -9.90 -0.96
N LYS A 72 39.88 -9.04 -1.42
CA LYS A 72 40.12 -8.85 -2.86
C LYS A 72 40.58 -10.15 -3.54
N ALA A 73 41.49 -10.90 -2.91
CA ALA A 73 41.96 -12.18 -3.44
C ALA A 73 40.84 -13.24 -3.50
N LYS A 74 39.88 -13.20 -2.58
CA LYS A 74 38.65 -14.02 -2.62
C LYS A 74 37.66 -13.57 -3.70
N GLY A 75 37.96 -12.53 -4.47
CA GLY A 75 37.08 -11.98 -5.50
C GLY A 75 35.90 -11.18 -4.95
N TRP A 76 35.89 -10.86 -3.65
CA TRP A 76 34.77 -10.16 -3.03
C TRP A 76 34.79 -8.65 -3.26
N LEU A 77 35.98 -8.09 -3.51
CA LEU A 77 36.19 -6.65 -3.65
C LEU A 77 36.79 -6.31 -5.01
N GLN A 78 36.41 -5.14 -5.52
CA GLN A 78 37.06 -4.50 -6.66
C GLN A 78 37.56 -3.11 -6.27
N PHE A 79 38.67 -2.68 -6.89
CA PHE A 79 39.25 -1.37 -6.65
C PHE A 79 39.05 -0.51 -7.90
N ARG A 80 38.54 0.71 -7.71
CA ARG A 80 38.35 1.69 -8.79
C ARG A 80 39.18 2.92 -8.49
N ALA A 81 39.95 3.39 -9.47
CA ALA A 81 40.69 4.63 -9.35
C ALA A 81 39.72 5.81 -9.10
N GLY A 82 40.00 6.62 -8.08
CA GLY A 82 39.18 7.78 -7.73
C GLY A 82 39.26 8.88 -8.79
N LEU A 83 38.14 9.52 -9.10
CA LEU A 83 38.00 10.59 -10.12
C LEU A 83 38.57 11.97 -9.67
N GLY A 84 39.33 12.05 -8.58
CA GLY A 84 39.82 13.31 -7.98
C GLY A 84 41.34 13.37 -7.78
N SER A 85 41.89 14.56 -7.52
CA SER A 85 43.33 14.91 -7.50
C SER A 85 44.21 14.18 -6.47
N GLY A 86 43.64 13.26 -5.69
CA GLY A 86 44.38 12.34 -4.84
C GLY A 86 44.17 10.91 -5.32
N ASN A 87 45.21 10.31 -5.91
CA ASN A 87 45.23 8.98 -6.51
C ASN A 87 45.02 7.85 -5.45
N ARG A 88 43.82 7.75 -4.87
CA ARG A 88 43.45 6.74 -3.87
C ARG A 88 42.33 5.88 -4.42
N ASP A 89 42.59 4.58 -4.52
CA ASP A 89 41.60 3.59 -4.95
C ASP A 89 40.40 3.56 -3.98
N VAL A 90 39.20 3.60 -4.57
CA VAL A 90 37.93 3.33 -3.90
C VAL A 90 37.69 1.84 -3.91
N VAL A 91 37.34 1.29 -2.75
CA VAL A 91 37.01 -0.12 -2.55
C VAL A 91 35.50 -0.29 -2.71
N LEU A 92 35.09 -1.21 -3.59
CA LEU A 92 33.70 -1.54 -3.84
C LEU A 92 33.48 -3.05 -3.63
N PRO A 93 32.33 -3.47 -3.08
CA PRO A 93 31.93 -4.87 -3.13
C PRO A 93 31.66 -5.29 -4.58
N THR A 94 31.86 -6.58 -4.85
CA THR A 94 31.45 -7.22 -6.10
C THR A 94 30.00 -7.70 -6.01
N ALA A 95 29.36 -7.97 -7.15
CA ALA A 95 28.02 -8.55 -7.19
C ALA A 95 27.92 -9.85 -6.38
N SER A 96 28.89 -10.75 -6.52
CA SER A 96 28.92 -12.01 -5.77
C SER A 96 28.99 -11.82 -4.24
N LEU A 97 29.66 -10.77 -3.76
CA LEU A 97 29.65 -10.45 -2.32
C LEU A 97 28.28 -9.90 -1.87
N LEU A 98 27.62 -9.12 -2.72
CA LEU A 98 26.27 -8.60 -2.43
C LEU A 98 25.24 -9.75 -2.41
N ASP A 99 25.33 -10.71 -3.33
CA ASP A 99 24.45 -11.90 -3.33
C ASP A 99 24.57 -12.70 -2.02
N ARG A 100 25.81 -12.85 -1.51
CA ARG A 100 26.05 -13.49 -0.20
C ARG A 100 25.47 -12.68 0.95
N LEU A 101 25.57 -11.35 0.89
CA LEU A 101 24.95 -10.47 1.89
C LEU A 101 23.43 -10.61 1.89
N ASP A 102 22.81 -10.71 0.72
CA ASP A 102 21.37 -10.94 0.59
C ASP A 102 20.98 -12.29 1.21
N SER A 103 21.76 -13.35 0.97
CA SER A 103 21.56 -14.66 1.61
C SER A 103 21.68 -14.59 3.14
N ILE A 104 22.74 -13.95 3.67
CA ILE A 104 22.92 -13.74 5.11
C ILE A 104 21.72 -12.99 5.70
N THR A 105 21.28 -11.93 5.02
CA THR A 105 20.16 -11.09 5.45
C THR A 105 18.88 -11.92 5.48
N GLU A 106 18.58 -12.65 4.41
CA GLU A 106 17.40 -13.51 4.35
C GLU A 106 17.39 -14.56 5.47
N GLN A 107 18.49 -15.28 5.67
CA GLN A 107 18.57 -16.33 6.70
C GLN A 107 18.49 -15.74 8.13
N THR A 108 19.11 -14.58 8.36
CA THR A 108 19.06 -13.88 9.65
C THR A 108 17.65 -13.36 9.95
N VAL A 109 16.99 -12.78 8.95
CA VAL A 109 15.60 -12.31 9.06
C VAL A 109 14.67 -13.50 9.28
N LYS A 110 14.84 -14.65 8.58
CA LYS A 110 14.08 -15.89 8.81
C LYS A 110 14.21 -16.36 10.25
N MET A 111 15.42 -16.31 10.80
CA MET A 111 15.69 -16.70 12.19
C MET A 111 15.01 -15.77 13.21
N ILE A 112 15.12 -14.44 13.05
CA ILE A 112 14.51 -13.45 13.98
C ILE A 112 12.98 -13.53 13.92
N VAL A 113 12.45 -13.69 12.71
CA VAL A 113 11.01 -13.72 12.42
C VAL A 113 10.41 -15.05 12.85
N GLY A 114 11.10 -16.17 12.64
CA GLY A 114 10.76 -17.52 13.15
C GLY A 114 10.59 -17.60 14.67
N ALA A 115 11.33 -16.78 15.42
CA ALA A 115 11.22 -16.71 16.87
C ALA A 115 9.96 -16.00 17.39
N SER A 116 9.25 -15.28 16.52
CA SER A 116 8.18 -14.35 16.91
C SER A 116 6.77 -14.91 16.67
N HIS A 117 6.64 -16.09 16.04
CA HIS A 117 5.35 -16.69 15.68
C HIS A 117 5.06 -17.97 16.47
N GLU A 118 4.26 -17.80 17.52
CA GLU A 118 3.19 -18.67 18.04
C GLU A 118 3.03 -18.43 19.55
N GLY A 119 1.79 -18.34 20.03
CA GLY A 119 1.41 -17.95 21.39
C GLY A 119 1.74 -18.97 22.49
N ALA A 120 2.96 -19.50 22.53
CA ALA A 120 3.41 -20.40 23.58
C ALA A 120 4.52 -19.74 24.41
N VAL A 121 4.46 -19.97 25.72
CA VAL A 121 5.46 -19.58 26.74
C VAL A 121 6.81 -20.29 26.53
N ASP A 122 6.99 -20.99 25.41
CA ASP A 122 8.23 -21.65 25.03
C ASP A 122 8.85 -20.91 23.83
N ARG A 123 9.64 -19.88 24.16
CA ARG A 123 10.37 -19.14 23.14
C ARG A 123 11.43 -20.07 22.54
N PHE A 124 11.42 -20.20 21.21
CA PHE A 124 12.48 -20.77 20.36
C PHE A 124 12.54 -22.32 20.23
N ASP A 125 11.56 -22.94 19.55
CA ASP A 125 11.76 -24.27 18.93
C ASP A 125 12.24 -24.13 17.47
N ALA A 126 13.48 -24.53 17.22
CA ALA A 126 14.15 -24.45 15.91
C ALA A 126 13.64 -25.46 14.87
N ARG A 127 12.69 -26.35 15.23
CA ARG A 127 12.14 -27.38 14.33
C ARG A 127 11.09 -26.85 13.35
N SER A 128 10.55 -25.65 13.54
CA SER A 128 9.55 -25.04 12.64
C SER A 128 10.14 -24.30 11.43
N LEU A 129 11.47 -24.15 11.36
CA LEU A 129 12.20 -23.36 10.36
C LEU A 129 12.27 -24.00 8.96
N THR A 130 11.58 -25.12 8.73
CA THR A 130 11.69 -25.94 7.50
C THR A 130 10.44 -25.91 6.62
N ARG A 131 9.63 -24.83 6.64
CA ARG A 131 8.60 -24.65 5.59
C ARG A 131 9.21 -23.97 4.36
N ASP A 132 8.83 -24.50 3.21
CA ASP A 132 9.33 -24.21 1.85
C ASP A 132 9.40 -22.72 1.49
N ALA A 133 10.31 -22.41 0.57
CA ALA A 133 10.78 -21.08 0.18
C ALA A 133 9.66 -20.05 -0.06
N GLY A 134 9.54 -19.07 0.84
CA GLY A 134 8.76 -17.84 0.61
C GLY A 134 9.28 -17.05 -0.59
N ILE A 135 8.54 -16.00 -0.97
CA ILE A 135 8.88 -15.16 -2.14
C ILE A 135 10.30 -14.62 -1.98
N PRO A 136 11.16 -14.69 -3.02
CA PRO A 136 12.51 -14.17 -2.92
C PRO A 136 12.52 -12.65 -2.72
N TRP A 137 13.66 -12.10 -2.32
CA TRP A 137 13.84 -10.65 -2.28
C TRP A 137 13.92 -10.06 -3.70
N PRO A 138 13.50 -8.79 -3.90
CA PRO A 138 13.67 -8.13 -5.17
C PRO A 138 15.15 -8.12 -5.57
N ARG A 139 15.42 -8.50 -6.81
CA ARG A 139 16.79 -8.51 -7.35
C ARG A 139 17.04 -7.26 -8.17
N PRO A 140 18.29 -6.78 -8.24
CA PRO A 140 18.66 -5.74 -9.19
C PRO A 140 18.31 -6.15 -10.63
N ALA A 141 18.04 -5.15 -11.48
CA ALA A 141 17.73 -5.37 -12.88
C ALA A 141 18.85 -6.17 -13.58
N ALA A 142 18.47 -7.23 -14.29
CA ALA A 142 19.42 -8.15 -14.94
C ALA A 142 20.27 -7.47 -16.03
N GLU A 143 19.75 -6.44 -16.69
CA GLU A 143 20.45 -5.67 -17.73
C GLU A 143 21.44 -4.63 -17.16
N GLY A 144 21.51 -4.48 -15.83
CA GLY A 144 22.29 -3.44 -15.17
C GLY A 144 21.59 -2.08 -15.14
N PHE A 145 22.30 -1.07 -14.64
CA PHE A 145 21.74 0.27 -14.43
C PHE A 145 22.02 1.21 -15.61
N ASN A 146 20.97 1.81 -16.18
CA ASN A 146 21.05 2.78 -17.27
C ASN A 146 20.71 4.20 -16.79
N GLU A 147 21.73 5.05 -16.66
CA GLU A 147 21.58 6.44 -16.21
C GLU A 147 20.93 7.37 -17.24
N ALA A 148 20.91 6.99 -18.52
CA ALA A 148 20.35 7.82 -19.59
C ALA A 148 18.82 7.75 -19.68
N VAL A 149 18.19 6.85 -18.91
CA VAL A 149 16.74 6.68 -18.90
C VAL A 149 16.17 7.13 -17.54
N GLU A 150 15.18 8.01 -17.57
CA GLU A 150 14.43 8.46 -16.38
C GLU A 150 12.93 8.18 -16.55
N LEU A 151 12.44 7.16 -15.85
CA LEU A 151 11.01 6.85 -15.78
C LEU A 151 10.31 7.89 -14.89
N THR A 152 9.27 8.53 -15.39
CA THR A 152 8.40 9.39 -14.59
C THR A 152 7.11 8.67 -14.22
N LEU A 153 6.79 8.61 -12.92
CA LEU A 153 5.50 8.18 -12.39
C LEU A 153 4.75 9.38 -11.81
N VAL A 154 3.61 9.71 -12.40
CA VAL A 154 2.67 10.72 -11.87
C VAL A 154 1.60 10.00 -11.05
N ALA A 155 1.47 10.36 -9.77
CA ALA A 155 0.61 9.65 -8.83
C ALA A 155 -0.06 10.59 -7.83
N TYR A 156 -1.12 10.10 -7.18
CA TYR A 156 -1.72 10.75 -6.02
C TYR A 156 -0.97 10.37 -4.74
N GLU A 157 -1.25 11.07 -3.64
CA GLU A 157 -0.72 10.76 -2.32
C GLU A 157 -1.33 9.46 -1.74
N ASP A 158 -0.62 8.35 -1.93
CA ASP A 158 -0.92 7.04 -1.35
C ASP A 158 0.33 6.43 -0.71
N PRO A 159 0.22 5.60 0.35
CA PRO A 159 1.39 5.04 1.01
C PRO A 159 2.28 4.23 0.07
N VAL A 160 1.73 3.57 -0.97
CA VAL A 160 2.55 2.81 -1.93
C VAL A 160 3.50 3.70 -2.71
N PHE A 161 3.05 4.89 -3.13
CA PHE A 161 3.86 5.84 -3.88
C PHE A 161 4.84 6.58 -2.97
N ASP A 162 4.46 6.82 -1.72
CA ASP A 162 5.39 7.31 -0.70
C ASP A 162 6.52 6.31 -0.42
N ILE A 163 6.23 5.00 -0.38
CA ILE A 163 7.23 3.94 -0.23
C ILE A 163 8.18 3.96 -1.42
N LEU A 164 7.66 4.00 -2.65
CA LEU A 164 8.49 4.11 -3.85
C LEU A 164 9.38 5.36 -3.81
N LYS A 165 8.85 6.51 -3.38
CA LYS A 165 9.58 7.78 -3.30
C LYS A 165 10.65 7.80 -2.21
N ARG A 166 10.36 7.25 -1.03
CA ARG A 166 11.31 7.17 0.10
C ARG A 166 12.44 6.18 -0.14
N ASN A 167 12.14 5.10 -0.85
CA ASN A 167 13.10 4.04 -1.17
C ASN A 167 13.61 4.12 -2.62
N ARG A 168 13.63 5.34 -3.20
CA ARG A 168 13.94 5.55 -4.62
C ARG A 168 15.22 4.84 -5.07
N THR A 169 16.30 4.88 -4.28
CA THR A 169 17.57 4.24 -4.65
C THR A 169 17.43 2.73 -4.85
N ASP A 170 16.68 2.04 -4.00
CA ASP A 170 16.44 0.60 -4.14
C ASP A 170 15.54 0.33 -5.35
N VAL A 171 14.49 1.14 -5.52
CA VAL A 171 13.59 1.06 -6.67
C VAL A 171 14.35 1.25 -7.98
N GLU A 172 15.25 2.23 -8.05
CA GLU A 172 16.13 2.47 -9.21
C GLU A 172 17.01 1.25 -9.52
N ARG A 173 17.50 0.55 -8.49
CA ARG A 173 18.28 -0.69 -8.65
C ARG A 173 17.43 -1.84 -9.20
N PHE A 174 16.19 -1.99 -8.71
CA PHE A 174 15.28 -3.05 -9.15
C PHE A 174 14.77 -2.82 -10.57
N VAL A 175 14.43 -1.58 -10.92
CA VAL A 175 13.93 -1.24 -12.25
C VAL A 175 15.09 -1.12 -13.25
N GLY A 176 16.29 -0.72 -12.82
CA GLY A 176 17.49 -0.60 -13.66
C GLY A 176 17.69 0.77 -14.31
N HIS A 177 16.98 1.80 -13.88
CA HIS A 177 17.05 3.16 -14.45
C HIS A 177 16.67 4.20 -13.41
N ARG A 178 16.84 5.50 -13.71
CA ARG A 178 16.37 6.58 -12.84
C ARG A 178 14.85 6.58 -12.74
N VAL A 179 14.33 6.91 -11.56
CA VAL A 179 12.89 6.97 -11.31
C VAL A 179 12.53 8.30 -10.65
N ARG A 180 11.67 9.06 -11.32
CA ARG A 180 11.09 10.30 -10.83
C ARG A 180 9.63 10.10 -10.46
N ILE A 181 9.29 10.30 -9.19
CA ILE A 181 7.92 10.12 -8.69
C ILE A 181 7.34 11.47 -8.31
N MET A 182 6.28 11.86 -9.01
CA MET A 182 5.54 13.10 -8.81
C MET A 182 4.21 12.78 -8.13
N THR A 183 4.13 13.07 -6.83
CA THR A 183 2.94 12.85 -6.00
C THR A 183 2.14 14.15 -5.84
N PHE A 184 0.83 14.10 -5.99
CA PHE A 184 -0.08 15.23 -5.77
C PHE A 184 -1.16 14.89 -4.74
N PRO A 185 -1.60 15.85 -3.91
CA PRO A 185 -2.80 15.71 -3.10
C PRO A 185 -4.02 15.28 -3.94
N GLN A 186 -4.88 14.43 -3.40
CA GLN A 186 -6.00 13.79 -4.12
C GLN A 186 -6.92 14.80 -4.85
N ASP A 187 -7.18 15.94 -4.21
CA ASP A 187 -8.02 17.03 -4.72
C ASP A 187 -7.43 17.73 -5.96
N THR A 188 -6.10 17.84 -6.02
CA THR A 188 -5.38 18.42 -7.17
C THR A 188 -4.96 17.37 -8.20
N TYR A 189 -4.94 16.09 -7.82
CA TYR A 189 -4.42 15.01 -8.65
C TYR A 189 -5.18 14.85 -9.96
N ARG A 190 -6.52 14.94 -9.96
CA ARG A 190 -7.32 14.85 -11.19
C ARG A 190 -6.87 15.87 -12.25
N SER A 191 -6.62 17.11 -11.83
CA SER A 191 -6.15 18.16 -12.75
C SER A 191 -4.75 17.86 -13.29
N ALA A 192 -3.84 17.39 -12.42
CA ALA A 192 -2.49 16.98 -12.82
C ALA A 192 -2.53 15.79 -13.80
N LEU A 193 -3.33 14.76 -13.51
CA LEU A 193 -3.54 13.59 -14.35
C LEU A 193 -4.06 14.00 -15.73
N ASN A 194 -5.16 14.76 -15.78
CA ASN A 194 -5.75 15.21 -17.04
C ASN A 194 -4.75 16.03 -17.87
N LYS A 195 -3.97 16.92 -17.23
CA LYS A 195 -2.94 17.69 -17.92
C LYS A 195 -1.89 16.78 -18.56
N VAL A 196 -1.45 15.74 -17.84
CA VAL A 196 -0.43 14.80 -18.32
C VAL A 196 -0.95 13.92 -19.46
N LEU A 197 -2.22 13.51 -19.39
CA LEU A 197 -2.89 12.66 -20.38
C LEU A 197 -3.27 13.40 -21.66
N THR A 198 -3.69 14.67 -21.56
CA THR A 198 -4.13 15.49 -22.71
C THR A 198 -2.98 16.21 -23.44
N GLU A 199 -1.75 16.14 -22.91
CA GLU A 199 -0.58 16.75 -23.55
C GLU A 199 -0.25 16.07 -24.88
N THR A 200 -0.04 16.87 -25.93
CA THR A 200 0.16 16.37 -27.31
C THR A 200 1.59 15.97 -27.63
N SER A 201 2.57 16.41 -26.84
CA SER A 201 3.98 16.08 -27.02
C SER A 201 4.20 14.57 -26.84
N ARG A 202 4.92 13.92 -27.76
CA ARG A 202 5.26 12.49 -27.57
C ARG A 202 6.21 12.30 -26.40
N VAL A 203 6.09 11.17 -25.72
CA VAL A 203 7.03 10.72 -24.69
C VAL A 203 8.05 9.81 -25.34
N GLU A 204 9.32 10.21 -25.27
CA GLU A 204 10.45 9.52 -25.87
C GLU A 204 10.91 8.33 -25.03
N ALA A 205 11.56 7.37 -25.67
CA ALA A 205 12.12 6.18 -25.03
C ALA A 205 13.06 6.45 -23.83
N ALA A 206 13.73 7.59 -23.78
CA ALA A 206 14.61 7.95 -22.66
C ALA A 206 13.86 8.48 -21.43
N ALA A 207 12.58 8.84 -21.57
CA ALA A 207 11.78 9.45 -20.51
C ALA A 207 10.39 8.79 -20.37
N PRO A 208 10.29 7.45 -20.25
CA PRO A 208 9.00 6.76 -20.22
C PRO A 208 8.10 7.28 -19.10
N LEU A 209 6.78 7.28 -19.36
CA LEU A 209 5.79 7.87 -18.47
C LEU A 209 4.78 6.83 -18.01
N LEU A 210 4.53 6.82 -16.69
CA LEU A 210 3.47 6.08 -16.03
C LEU A 210 2.55 7.03 -15.26
N VAL A 211 1.29 6.63 -15.13
CA VAL A 211 0.31 7.32 -14.30
C VAL A 211 -0.36 6.33 -13.33
N ALA A 212 -0.65 6.79 -12.12
CA ALA A 212 -1.44 6.02 -11.16
C ALA A 212 -2.93 6.32 -11.31
N ILE A 213 -3.77 5.32 -11.49
CA ILE A 213 -5.22 5.52 -11.65
C ILE A 213 -5.94 4.89 -10.45
N PRO A 214 -6.68 5.67 -9.64
CA PRO A 214 -7.60 5.10 -8.66
C PRO A 214 -8.62 4.18 -9.35
N PHE A 215 -8.97 3.04 -8.75
CA PHE A 215 -9.84 2.04 -9.38
C PHE A 215 -11.14 2.63 -9.99
N PRO A 216 -11.90 3.52 -9.30
CA PRO A 216 -13.15 4.05 -9.84
C PRO A 216 -12.96 5.00 -11.03
N TRP A 217 -11.75 5.50 -11.24
CA TRP A 217 -11.45 6.50 -12.27
C TRP A 217 -11.11 5.86 -13.62
N LEU A 218 -10.79 4.56 -13.66
CA LEU A 218 -10.28 3.92 -14.87
C LEU A 218 -11.18 4.15 -16.09
N ALA A 219 -12.49 3.88 -15.95
CA ALA A 219 -13.46 4.05 -17.02
C ALA A 219 -13.45 5.46 -17.63
N GLU A 220 -13.47 6.49 -16.77
CA GLU A 220 -13.43 7.90 -17.21
C GLU A 220 -12.15 8.22 -17.99
N GLN A 221 -11.02 7.57 -17.68
CA GLN A 221 -9.74 7.83 -18.35
C GLN A 221 -9.54 7.00 -19.63
N CYS A 222 -10.31 5.93 -19.81
CA CYS A 222 -10.30 5.11 -21.03
C CYS A 222 -11.12 5.73 -22.16
N ASP A 223 -12.24 6.41 -21.85
CA ASP A 223 -13.21 6.92 -22.83
C ASP A 223 -12.59 7.87 -23.88
N ASP A 224 -11.53 8.61 -23.50
CA ASP A 224 -10.90 9.62 -24.35
C ASP A 224 -9.68 9.09 -25.15
N GLY A 225 -9.37 7.79 -25.06
CA GLY A 225 -8.25 7.17 -25.78
C GLY A 225 -6.86 7.61 -25.29
N HIS A 226 -6.77 8.18 -24.09
CA HIS A 226 -5.53 8.69 -23.51
C HIS A 226 -4.65 7.62 -22.84
N LEU A 227 -5.18 6.41 -22.62
CA LEU A 227 -4.45 5.29 -22.04
C LEU A 227 -4.18 4.22 -23.10
N LEU A 228 -3.02 3.60 -23.02
CA LEU A 228 -2.60 2.52 -23.91
C LEU A 228 -3.25 1.19 -23.50
N GLU A 229 -3.73 0.43 -24.48
CA GLU A 229 -4.13 -0.98 -24.30
C GLU A 229 -2.89 -1.85 -24.06
N LEU A 230 -2.90 -2.63 -22.97
CA LEU A 230 -1.72 -3.33 -22.48
C LEU A 230 -1.61 -4.78 -22.96
N GLN A 231 -2.63 -5.34 -23.61
CA GLN A 231 -2.63 -6.77 -23.95
C GLN A 231 -1.52 -7.18 -24.90
N THR A 232 -1.16 -6.32 -25.87
CA THR A 232 -0.02 -6.61 -26.77
C THR A 232 1.28 -6.70 -25.98
N LEU A 233 1.55 -5.73 -25.11
CA LEU A 233 2.73 -5.71 -24.24
C LEU A 233 2.73 -6.89 -23.26
N GLN A 234 1.55 -7.23 -22.73
CA GLN A 234 1.37 -8.39 -21.87
C GLN A 234 1.67 -9.69 -22.59
N ALA A 235 1.11 -9.92 -23.78
CA ALA A 235 1.28 -11.14 -24.56
C ALA A 235 2.72 -11.36 -25.05
N GLU A 236 3.48 -10.28 -25.27
CA GLU A 236 4.90 -10.32 -25.61
C GLU A 236 5.81 -10.56 -24.39
N SER A 237 5.24 -10.62 -23.18
CA SER A 237 5.95 -10.81 -21.92
C SER A 237 5.55 -12.11 -21.23
N SER A 238 6.24 -12.46 -20.14
CA SER A 238 5.83 -13.57 -19.26
C SER A 238 4.85 -13.14 -18.17
N PHE A 239 4.36 -11.89 -18.20
CA PHE A 239 3.50 -11.35 -17.16
C PHE A 239 2.07 -11.91 -17.24
N SER A 240 1.61 -12.50 -16.15
CA SER A 240 0.28 -13.12 -16.04
C SER A 240 -0.52 -12.55 -14.89
N GLY A 241 -1.82 -12.37 -15.12
CA GLY A 241 -2.80 -12.01 -14.10
C GLY A 241 -3.21 -13.18 -13.19
N ALA A 242 -2.72 -14.40 -13.42
CA ALA A 242 -3.20 -15.62 -12.73
C ALA A 242 -2.94 -15.64 -11.21
N ASP A 243 -1.91 -14.93 -10.75
CA ASP A 243 -1.59 -14.81 -9.32
C ASP A 243 -2.29 -13.60 -8.67
N PHE A 244 -3.07 -12.82 -9.43
CA PHE A 244 -3.85 -11.72 -8.88
C PHE A 244 -5.23 -12.21 -8.42
N TYR A 245 -5.77 -11.58 -7.37
CA TYR A 245 -7.18 -11.79 -7.01
C TYR A 245 -8.08 -11.39 -8.19
N ASP A 246 -9.02 -12.25 -8.59
CA ASP A 246 -9.90 -12.00 -9.73
C ASP A 246 -10.55 -10.61 -9.70
N ALA A 247 -11.17 -10.23 -8.58
CA ALA A 247 -11.83 -8.93 -8.44
C ALA A 247 -10.86 -7.74 -8.56
N VAL A 248 -9.60 -7.93 -8.15
CA VAL A 248 -8.55 -6.91 -8.24
C VAL A 248 -8.00 -6.84 -9.65
N TRP A 249 -7.74 -7.99 -10.29
CA TRP A 249 -7.29 -8.05 -11.68
C TRP A 249 -8.29 -7.39 -12.62
N GLN A 250 -9.59 -7.68 -12.46
CA GLN A 250 -10.67 -7.09 -13.25
C GLN A 250 -10.77 -5.56 -13.10
N ALA A 251 -10.26 -4.97 -12.01
CA ALA A 251 -10.27 -3.51 -11.85
C ALA A 251 -9.36 -2.79 -12.86
N GLY A 252 -8.42 -3.50 -13.50
CA GLY A 252 -7.59 -2.99 -14.59
C GLY A 252 -8.24 -3.05 -15.98
N TRP A 253 -9.42 -3.65 -16.09
CA TRP A 253 -10.12 -3.87 -17.35
C TRP A 253 -11.30 -2.91 -17.52
N PHE A 254 -11.47 -2.42 -18.75
CA PHE A 254 -12.63 -1.64 -19.16
C PHE A 254 -12.99 -1.98 -20.60
N ASP A 255 -14.28 -2.14 -20.89
CA ASP A 255 -14.81 -2.58 -22.20
C ASP A 255 -14.03 -3.77 -22.83
N LYS A 256 -13.73 -4.78 -22.01
CA LYS A 256 -12.97 -5.99 -22.38
C LYS A 256 -11.51 -5.76 -22.79
N GLN A 257 -10.99 -4.56 -22.57
CA GLN A 257 -9.58 -4.22 -22.79
C GLN A 257 -8.85 -4.02 -21.46
N LEU A 258 -7.57 -4.39 -21.40
CA LEU A 258 -6.71 -4.18 -20.23
C LEU A 258 -5.98 -2.85 -20.38
N TYR A 259 -6.24 -1.90 -19.49
CA TYR A 259 -5.63 -0.57 -19.54
C TYR A 259 -4.65 -0.30 -18.40
N ALA A 260 -4.73 -1.06 -17.31
CA ALA A 260 -3.91 -0.80 -16.14
C ALA A 260 -3.64 -2.07 -15.31
N ILE A 261 -2.51 -2.10 -14.60
CA ILE A 261 -2.12 -3.21 -13.73
C ILE A 261 -2.32 -2.83 -12.26
N PRO A 262 -3.02 -3.63 -11.43
CA PRO A 262 -3.22 -3.34 -10.01
C PRO A 262 -1.94 -3.41 -9.19
N LEU A 263 -1.62 -2.32 -8.48
CA LEU A 263 -0.44 -2.24 -7.61
C LEU A 263 -0.78 -2.51 -6.15
N GLN A 264 -1.78 -1.80 -5.61
CA GLN A 264 -2.19 -1.93 -4.22
C GLN A 264 -3.71 -1.86 -4.11
N PRO A 265 -4.42 -2.98 -3.91
CA PRO A 265 -5.83 -2.95 -3.59
C PRO A 265 -6.01 -2.46 -2.15
N ALA A 266 -7.15 -1.81 -1.90
CA ALA A 266 -7.56 -1.38 -0.58
C ALA A 266 -9.03 -1.73 -0.38
N VAL A 267 -9.36 -2.21 0.81
CA VAL A 267 -10.73 -2.53 1.20
C VAL A 267 -11.18 -1.54 2.28
N ASP A 268 -12.37 -0.95 2.13
CA ASP A 268 -12.94 -0.09 3.16
C ASP A 268 -13.60 -0.93 4.25
N PHE A 269 -13.28 -0.61 5.50
CA PHE A 269 -13.76 -1.34 6.68
C PHE A 269 -14.31 -0.36 7.71
N LEU A 270 -15.14 -0.92 8.59
CA LEU A 270 -15.39 -0.32 9.89
C LEU A 270 -14.30 -0.77 10.87
N TRP A 271 -13.36 0.12 11.12
CA TRP A 271 -12.34 -0.02 12.15
C TRP A 271 -12.94 0.31 13.52
N TYR A 272 -12.54 -0.41 14.55
CA TYR A 272 -13.00 -0.14 15.91
C TYR A 272 -11.88 -0.36 16.94
N ARG A 273 -12.00 0.35 18.06
CA ARG A 273 -11.11 0.19 19.22
C ARG A 273 -11.50 -1.06 20.00
N GLN A 274 -10.89 -2.18 19.66
CA GLN A 274 -11.14 -3.48 20.28
C GLN A 274 -10.97 -3.42 21.80
N ASP A 275 -9.98 -2.69 22.31
CA ASP A 275 -9.80 -2.51 23.75
C ASP A 275 -10.96 -1.77 24.43
N LEU A 276 -11.58 -0.80 23.75
CA LEU A 276 -12.76 -0.10 24.28
C LEU A 276 -14.01 -0.97 24.23
N PHE A 277 -14.14 -1.80 23.19
CA PHE A 277 -15.24 -2.74 23.05
C PHE A 277 -15.18 -3.82 24.14
N GLU A 278 -14.01 -4.44 24.33
CA GLU A 278 -13.81 -5.45 25.38
C GLU A 278 -14.05 -4.87 26.79
N ALA A 279 -13.60 -3.65 27.06
CA ALA A 279 -13.79 -2.99 28.36
C ALA A 279 -15.28 -2.73 28.70
N GLU A 280 -16.12 -2.58 27.68
CA GLU A 280 -17.55 -2.30 27.83
C GLU A 280 -18.43 -3.55 27.51
N GLY A 281 -17.80 -4.72 27.28
CA GLY A 281 -18.49 -5.96 26.95
C GLY A 281 -19.26 -5.91 25.62
N LEU A 282 -18.77 -5.15 24.65
CA LEU A 282 -19.39 -4.98 23.33
C LEU A 282 -18.82 -5.94 22.29
N GLU A 283 -19.71 -6.50 21.48
CA GLU A 283 -19.36 -7.21 20.25
C GLU A 283 -19.09 -6.24 19.09
N PRO A 284 -18.27 -6.62 18.09
CA PRO A 284 -18.09 -5.84 16.87
C PRO A 284 -19.44 -5.59 16.17
N PRO A 285 -19.71 -4.35 15.71
CA PRO A 285 -21.03 -3.97 15.23
C PRO A 285 -21.35 -4.61 13.88
N ARG A 286 -22.56 -5.17 13.72
CA ARG A 286 -22.97 -5.87 12.49
C ARG A 286 -24.11 -5.19 11.75
N SER A 287 -24.82 -4.27 12.42
CA SER A 287 -25.88 -3.46 11.82
C SER A 287 -25.67 -1.96 12.01
N PHE A 288 -26.43 -1.13 11.28
CA PHE A 288 -26.45 0.32 11.51
C PHE A 288 -26.84 0.67 12.95
N ASP A 289 -27.83 -0.02 13.51
CA ASP A 289 -28.23 0.15 14.91
C ASP A 289 -27.10 -0.19 15.90
N ASP A 290 -26.35 -1.25 15.64
CA ASP A 290 -25.18 -1.59 16.46
C ASP A 290 -24.14 -0.48 16.43
N VAL A 291 -23.86 0.10 15.25
CA VAL A 291 -22.91 1.21 15.15
C VAL A 291 -23.40 2.42 15.93
N LEU A 292 -24.66 2.81 15.78
CA LEU A 292 -25.23 3.95 16.51
C LEU A 292 -25.20 3.73 18.02
N ARG A 293 -25.56 2.53 18.48
CA ARG A 293 -25.50 2.13 19.88
C ARG A 293 -24.08 2.18 20.43
N CYS A 294 -23.12 1.53 19.75
CA CYS A 294 -21.72 1.49 20.17
C CYS A 294 -21.09 2.89 20.15
N ALA A 295 -21.34 3.68 19.10
CA ALA A 295 -20.83 5.05 18.97
C ALA A 295 -21.37 5.94 20.09
N THR A 296 -22.66 5.80 20.44
CA THR A 296 -23.28 6.55 21.55
C THR A 296 -22.64 6.18 22.89
N LEU A 297 -22.47 4.87 23.16
CA LEU A 297 -21.88 4.40 24.41
C LEU A 297 -20.42 4.82 24.56
N LEU A 298 -19.62 4.70 23.49
CA LEU A 298 -18.16 4.88 23.53
C LEU A 298 -17.71 6.34 23.37
N ARG A 299 -18.62 7.23 23.01
CA ARG A 299 -18.37 8.68 22.99
C ARG A 299 -18.06 9.17 24.40
N ARG A 300 -16.97 9.94 24.54
CA ARG A 300 -16.58 10.59 25.80
C ARG A 300 -16.13 12.02 25.53
N ARG A 301 -17.04 12.98 25.71
CA ARG A 301 -16.77 14.41 25.51
C ARG A 301 -15.64 14.92 26.43
N SER A 302 -15.57 14.42 27.66
CA SER A 302 -14.51 14.75 28.63
C SER A 302 -13.11 14.33 28.19
N GLN A 303 -13.00 13.41 27.23
CA GLN A 303 -11.74 12.90 26.71
C GLN A 303 -11.51 13.31 25.24
N ASP A 304 -12.31 14.25 24.70
CA ASP A 304 -12.30 14.62 23.29
C ASP A 304 -12.41 13.39 22.34
N ARG A 305 -13.16 12.36 22.77
CA ARG A 305 -13.36 11.13 21.99
C ARG A 305 -14.74 11.09 21.36
N ALA A 306 -14.77 11.10 20.03
CA ALA A 306 -15.96 10.85 19.23
C ALA A 306 -16.35 9.35 19.28
N GLY A 307 -17.64 9.06 19.08
CA GLY A 307 -18.10 7.67 18.96
C GLY A 307 -17.60 7.03 17.67
N ILE A 308 -17.58 7.81 16.58
CA ILE A 308 -17.14 7.39 15.26
C ILE A 308 -16.52 8.57 14.50
N THR A 309 -15.66 8.31 13.52
CA THR A 309 -15.18 9.29 12.53
C THR A 309 -15.26 8.72 11.13
N TRP A 310 -15.48 9.56 10.12
CA TRP A 310 -15.61 9.18 8.73
C TRP A 310 -15.31 10.38 7.82
N SER A 311 -15.07 10.13 6.53
CA SER A 311 -14.75 11.17 5.55
C SER A 311 -16.02 11.92 5.11
N ALA A 312 -16.13 13.19 5.51
CA ALA A 312 -17.32 13.99 5.24
C ALA A 312 -17.02 15.38 4.67
N ALA A 313 -15.76 15.64 4.33
CA ALA A 313 -15.39 16.87 3.62
C ALA A 313 -16.07 16.92 2.24
N PRO A 314 -16.57 18.09 1.80
CA PRO A 314 -17.19 18.25 0.49
C PRO A 314 -16.28 17.79 -0.66
N GLY A 315 -16.91 17.34 -1.74
CA GLY A 315 -16.30 16.75 -2.91
C GLY A 315 -16.24 15.23 -2.82
N LEU A 316 -15.15 14.66 -3.33
CA LEU A 316 -14.92 13.22 -3.38
C LEU A 316 -15.02 12.50 -2.02
N PRO A 317 -14.51 13.02 -0.88
CA PRO A 317 -14.58 12.30 0.40
C PRO A 317 -16.01 12.00 0.85
N LEU A 318 -16.91 12.98 0.76
CA LEU A 318 -18.30 12.84 1.15
C LEU A 318 -19.08 11.93 0.19
N ALA A 319 -18.92 12.14 -1.11
CA ALA A 319 -19.59 11.33 -2.13
C ALA A 319 -19.14 9.86 -2.08
N GLU A 320 -17.84 9.62 -1.90
CA GLU A 320 -17.29 8.27 -1.77
C GLU A 320 -17.87 7.56 -0.54
N THR A 321 -17.91 8.20 0.63
CA THR A 321 -18.48 7.58 1.84
C THR A 321 -19.94 7.16 1.62
N PHE A 322 -20.74 8.01 0.98
CA PHE A 322 -22.13 7.67 0.64
C PHE A 322 -22.19 6.48 -0.32
N LEU A 323 -21.41 6.49 -1.41
CA LEU A 323 -21.37 5.41 -2.40
C LEU A 323 -20.95 4.09 -1.76
N GLN A 324 -19.89 4.09 -0.95
CA GLN A 324 -19.38 2.93 -0.24
C GLN A 324 -20.46 2.29 0.64
N ILE A 325 -21.12 3.09 1.50
CA ILE A 325 -22.16 2.59 2.39
C ILE A 325 -23.38 2.13 1.58
N LEU A 326 -23.83 2.90 0.59
CA LEU A 326 -24.96 2.55 -0.28
C LEU A 326 -24.76 1.20 -0.97
N GLY A 327 -23.60 1.00 -1.60
CA GLY A 327 -23.39 -0.23 -2.33
C GLY A 327 -22.96 -1.41 -1.45
N ALA A 328 -22.44 -1.17 -0.24
CA ALA A 328 -22.33 -2.22 0.80
C ALA A 328 -23.70 -2.80 1.17
N GLN A 329 -24.78 -2.04 0.98
CA GLN A 329 -26.17 -2.51 1.13
C GLN A 329 -26.75 -3.13 -0.16
N GLY A 330 -25.98 -3.20 -1.25
CA GLY A 330 -26.48 -3.60 -2.57
C GLY A 330 -27.32 -2.52 -3.27
N GLY A 331 -27.31 -1.27 -2.80
CA GLY A 331 -28.15 -0.18 -3.30
C GLY A 331 -27.62 0.55 -4.54
N GLN A 332 -26.44 0.19 -5.06
CA GLN A 332 -25.88 0.81 -6.26
C GLN A 332 -26.44 0.19 -7.54
N THR A 333 -27.64 0.63 -7.91
CA THR A 333 -28.29 0.25 -9.17
C THR A 333 -28.24 1.39 -10.17
N PHE A 334 -28.05 1.09 -11.46
CA PHE A 334 -27.99 2.07 -12.53
C PHE A 334 -29.11 1.82 -13.55
N ASP A 335 -29.82 2.87 -13.94
CA ASP A 335 -30.80 2.85 -15.03
C ASP A 335 -30.33 3.81 -16.14
N GLY A 336 -30.10 3.27 -17.33
CA GLY A 336 -29.57 4.04 -18.47
C GLY A 336 -28.26 4.77 -18.18
N GLY A 337 -27.42 4.25 -17.28
CA GLY A 337 -26.16 4.86 -16.82
C GLY A 337 -26.33 5.85 -15.65
N VAL A 338 -27.55 6.07 -15.15
CA VAL A 338 -27.84 6.97 -14.03
C VAL A 338 -27.98 6.18 -12.74
N LEU A 339 -27.19 6.53 -11.72
CA LEU A 339 -27.30 5.95 -10.38
C LEU A 339 -28.69 6.24 -9.77
N GLN A 340 -29.32 5.20 -9.24
CA GLN A 340 -30.61 5.29 -8.56
C GLN A 340 -30.40 5.39 -7.04
N VAL A 341 -30.75 6.53 -6.47
CA VAL A 341 -30.58 6.86 -5.05
C VAL A 341 -31.88 7.23 -4.34
N ASP A 342 -32.95 7.60 -5.06
CA ASP A 342 -34.29 7.76 -4.46
C ASP A 342 -34.98 6.39 -4.32
N THR A 343 -34.37 5.55 -3.48
CA THR A 343 -34.81 4.19 -3.14
C THR A 343 -34.94 4.08 -1.63
N GLU A 344 -35.53 2.98 -1.15
CA GLU A 344 -35.61 2.73 0.29
C GLU A 344 -34.22 2.58 0.91
N ILE A 345 -33.31 1.85 0.24
CA ILE A 345 -31.92 1.70 0.68
C ILE A 345 -31.23 3.07 0.73
N GLY A 346 -31.45 3.92 -0.28
CA GLY A 346 -30.90 5.27 -0.29
C GLY A 346 -31.36 6.11 0.90
N ARG A 347 -32.63 5.97 1.32
CA ARG A 347 -33.17 6.65 2.51
C ARG A 347 -32.53 6.17 3.80
N GLU A 348 -32.47 4.85 4.01
CA GLU A 348 -31.83 4.24 5.17
C GLU A 348 -30.37 4.68 5.32
N VAL A 349 -29.63 4.79 4.22
CA VAL A 349 -28.24 5.25 4.23
C VAL A 349 -28.12 6.73 4.60
N ILE A 350 -29.01 7.60 4.10
CA ILE A 350 -29.03 9.02 4.49
C ILE A 350 -29.39 9.18 5.96
N ASP A 351 -30.40 8.47 6.43
CA ASP A 351 -30.84 8.52 7.83
C ASP A 351 -29.73 8.02 8.77
N TYR A 352 -29.05 6.94 8.40
CA TYR A 352 -27.88 6.44 9.11
C TYR A 352 -26.75 7.47 9.15
N LEU A 353 -26.35 8.04 8.01
CA LEU A 353 -25.29 9.06 7.96
C LEU A 353 -25.66 10.31 8.78
N ARG A 354 -26.92 10.77 8.75
CA ARG A 354 -27.41 11.87 9.59
C ARG A 354 -27.31 11.53 11.08
N ALA A 355 -27.61 10.30 11.46
CA ALA A 355 -27.51 9.83 12.85
C ALA A 355 -26.05 9.72 13.33
N LEU A 356 -25.08 9.49 12.44
CA LEU A 356 -23.64 9.51 12.78
C LEU A 356 -23.10 10.91 13.02
N VAL A 357 -23.61 11.96 12.35
CA VAL A 357 -23.14 13.36 12.49
C VAL A 357 -23.01 13.80 13.95
N PRO A 358 -24.04 13.69 14.82
CA PRO A 358 -23.92 14.13 16.20
C PRO A 358 -22.96 13.28 17.04
N LEU A 359 -22.62 12.06 16.60
CA LEU A 359 -21.68 11.13 17.27
C LEU A 359 -20.23 11.32 16.80
N SER A 360 -20.03 12.14 15.78
CA SER A 360 -18.76 12.38 15.10
C SER A 360 -17.99 13.59 15.67
N PRO A 361 -16.74 13.85 15.24
CA PRO A 361 -16.00 15.05 15.63
C PRO A 361 -16.75 16.33 15.26
N ALA A 362 -16.62 17.39 16.08
CA ALA A 362 -17.37 18.64 15.87
C ALA A 362 -17.12 19.29 14.50
N GLN A 363 -15.92 19.13 13.93
CA GLN A 363 -15.54 19.67 12.63
C GLN A 363 -15.64 18.63 11.51
N LEU A 364 -16.62 17.72 11.56
CA LEU A 364 -16.77 16.61 10.61
C LEU A 364 -16.71 17.06 9.13
N ARG A 365 -17.31 18.20 8.77
CA ARG A 365 -17.26 18.79 7.40
C ARG A 365 -15.85 19.13 6.89
N SER A 366 -14.83 19.09 7.75
CA SER A 366 -13.42 19.30 7.37
C SER A 366 -12.59 18.02 7.41
N VAL A 367 -13.25 16.86 7.62
CA VAL A 367 -12.60 15.56 7.73
C VAL A 367 -12.60 14.88 6.36
N GLY A 368 -11.47 14.95 5.66
CA GLY A 368 -11.14 14.05 4.54
C GLY A 368 -10.34 12.83 5.04
N TRP A 369 -9.91 11.94 4.14
CA TRP A 369 -9.28 10.66 4.49
C TRP A 369 -8.09 10.79 5.46
N SER A 370 -7.10 11.64 5.14
CA SER A 370 -5.89 11.78 5.98
C SER A 370 -6.23 12.25 7.39
N ARG A 371 -7.15 13.22 7.54
CA ARG A 371 -7.60 13.70 8.85
C ARG A 371 -8.44 12.65 9.58
N ASN A 372 -9.26 11.89 8.85
CA ASN A 372 -10.07 10.81 9.39
C ASN A 372 -9.17 9.74 10.05
N ALA A 373 -8.18 9.24 9.31
CA ALA A 373 -7.20 8.28 9.82
C ALA A 373 -6.41 8.83 11.03
N GLN A 374 -6.01 10.11 11.01
CA GLN A 374 -5.32 10.74 12.15
C GLN A 374 -6.19 10.85 13.41
N ILE A 375 -7.48 11.18 13.27
CA ILE A 375 -8.42 11.26 14.40
C ILE A 375 -8.54 9.89 15.08
N PHE A 376 -8.78 8.83 14.30
CA PHE A 376 -8.86 7.48 14.85
C PHE A 376 -7.51 7.02 15.43
N GLY A 377 -6.44 7.14 14.63
CA GLY A 377 -5.08 6.73 14.97
C GLY A 377 -4.45 7.48 16.15
N SER A 378 -4.99 8.62 16.59
CA SER A 378 -4.56 9.31 17.81
C SER A 378 -5.37 8.93 19.06
N GLY A 379 -6.43 8.13 18.88
CA GLY A 379 -7.35 7.69 19.92
C GLY A 379 -8.54 8.62 20.14
N LYS A 380 -8.81 9.56 19.23
CA LYS A 380 -9.91 10.54 19.34
C LYS A 380 -11.24 10.06 18.76
N ALA A 381 -11.32 8.82 18.27
CA ALA A 381 -12.57 8.17 17.90
C ALA A 381 -12.55 6.70 18.34
N ALA A 382 -13.72 6.16 18.69
CA ALA A 382 -13.86 4.74 19.05
C ALA A 382 -14.04 3.83 17.83
N MET A 383 -14.62 4.35 16.75
CA MET A 383 -14.79 3.66 15.46
C MET A 383 -14.42 4.57 14.29
N CYS A 384 -14.12 3.99 13.12
CA CYS A 384 -13.78 4.72 11.91
C CYS A 384 -14.13 3.95 10.64
N TYR A 385 -14.84 4.55 9.69
CA TYR A 385 -14.88 4.05 8.32
C TYR A 385 -13.63 4.51 7.58
N HIS A 386 -12.85 3.56 7.05
CA HIS A 386 -11.63 3.88 6.32
C HIS A 386 -11.11 2.71 5.47
N TRP A 387 -10.45 3.08 4.36
CA TRP A 387 -9.62 2.21 3.54
C TRP A 387 -8.44 1.57 4.28
N SER A 388 -8.20 0.29 4.00
CA SER A 388 -7.09 -0.50 4.55
C SER A 388 -5.69 0.00 4.21
N ASN A 389 -5.52 0.74 3.10
CA ASN A 389 -4.24 1.33 2.74
C ASN A 389 -3.65 2.24 3.85
N ARG A 390 -4.48 2.79 4.75
CA ARG A 390 -4.02 3.59 5.90
C ARG A 390 -3.82 2.78 7.17
N TYR A 391 -3.72 1.45 7.12
CA TYR A 391 -3.53 0.59 8.29
C TYR A 391 -2.46 1.11 9.26
N GLY A 392 -1.28 1.51 8.77
CA GLY A 392 -0.20 2.02 9.63
C GLY A 392 -0.54 3.33 10.38
N MET A 393 -1.51 4.11 9.88
CA MET A 393 -2.05 5.28 10.58
C MET A 393 -3.19 4.89 11.53
N LEU A 394 -4.00 3.91 11.17
CA LEU A 394 -5.16 3.47 11.94
C LEU A 394 -4.75 2.63 13.16
N ASP A 395 -3.83 1.68 12.97
CA ASP A 395 -3.20 0.86 14.01
C ASP A 395 -1.84 1.47 14.40
N SER A 396 -1.90 2.71 14.89
CA SER A 396 -0.71 3.54 15.07
C SER A 396 0.11 3.14 16.30
N HIS A 397 1.41 3.44 16.25
CA HIS A 397 2.27 3.32 17.43
C HIS A 397 1.76 4.16 18.62
N THR A 398 1.15 5.32 18.36
CA THR A 398 0.55 6.18 19.39
C THR A 398 -0.61 5.49 20.10
N LEU A 399 -1.45 4.76 19.38
CA LEU A 399 -2.51 3.96 19.97
C LEU A 399 -1.93 2.80 20.78
N TRP A 400 -0.98 2.07 20.20
CA TRP A 400 -0.32 0.95 20.87
C TRP A 400 0.36 1.35 22.19
N GLN A 401 1.08 2.48 22.22
CA GLN A 401 1.70 3.01 23.44
C GLN A 401 0.68 3.32 24.56
N LYS A 402 -0.57 3.60 24.19
CA LYS A 402 -1.68 3.84 25.12
C LYS A 402 -2.45 2.56 25.48
N GLY A 403 -1.94 1.38 25.08
CA GLY A 403 -2.62 0.09 25.24
C GLY A 403 -3.81 -0.11 24.28
N GLY A 404 -3.94 0.75 23.27
CA GLY A 404 -4.98 0.64 22.26
C GLY A 404 -4.80 -0.58 21.39
N ARG A 405 -5.92 -1.24 21.06
CA ARG A 405 -5.97 -2.34 20.10
C ARG A 405 -7.06 -2.04 19.09
N VAL A 406 -6.79 -2.37 17.84
CA VAL A 406 -7.70 -2.10 16.73
C VAL A 406 -8.24 -3.41 16.19
N GLY A 407 -9.55 -3.48 16.01
CA GLY A 407 -10.22 -4.51 15.24
C GLY A 407 -10.75 -3.92 13.93
N LEU A 408 -11.10 -4.81 13.01
CA LEU A 408 -11.72 -4.48 11.73
C LEU A 408 -13.00 -5.29 11.57
N GLN A 409 -13.97 -4.72 10.88
CA GLN A 409 -15.26 -5.33 10.58
C GLN A 409 -15.67 -4.91 9.16
N LEU A 410 -16.31 -5.81 8.41
CA LEU A 410 -16.95 -5.46 7.15
C LEU A 410 -18.00 -4.36 7.39
N HIS A 411 -18.41 -3.66 6.33
CA HIS A 411 -19.47 -2.67 6.44
C HIS A 411 -20.73 -3.29 7.07
N PRO A 412 -21.22 -2.75 8.19
CA PRO A 412 -22.47 -3.18 8.80
C PRO A 412 -23.65 -3.03 7.85
N THR A 413 -24.65 -3.89 8.00
CA THR A 413 -25.81 -3.93 7.11
C THR A 413 -27.06 -3.32 7.75
N PHE A 414 -27.91 -2.68 6.95
CA PHE A 414 -29.14 -2.05 7.46
C PHE A 414 -30.19 -3.08 7.89
N ALA A 415 -30.22 -4.26 7.28
CA ALA A 415 -31.21 -5.31 7.58
C ALA A 415 -30.56 -6.69 7.69
N PRO A 416 -31.12 -7.60 8.52
CA PRO A 416 -30.77 -9.02 8.51
C PRO A 416 -30.95 -9.62 7.12
N GLY A 417 -30.01 -10.45 6.68
CA GLY A 417 -30.08 -11.14 5.38
C GLY A 417 -29.40 -10.41 4.21
N VAL A 418 -28.97 -9.16 4.40
CA VAL A 418 -28.04 -8.50 3.46
C VAL A 418 -26.65 -9.10 3.68
N THR A 419 -26.02 -9.59 2.60
CA THR A 419 -24.65 -10.10 2.70
C THR A 419 -23.70 -8.92 2.85
N PRO A 420 -22.89 -8.84 3.92
CA PRO A 420 -21.95 -7.76 4.08
C PRO A 420 -20.88 -7.85 2.99
N VAL A 421 -20.70 -6.74 2.27
CA VAL A 421 -19.62 -6.57 1.29
C VAL A 421 -18.91 -5.26 1.60
N SER A 422 -17.59 -5.26 1.45
CA SER A 422 -16.77 -4.06 1.64
C SER A 422 -16.29 -3.52 0.29
N PRO A 423 -16.21 -2.19 0.14
CA PRO A 423 -15.70 -1.58 -1.06
C PRO A 423 -14.28 -1.97 -1.40
N LEU A 424 -14.03 -2.27 -2.68
CA LEU A 424 -12.70 -2.45 -3.24
C LEU A 424 -12.29 -1.18 -4.00
N GLY A 425 -11.21 -0.57 -3.53
CA GLY A 425 -10.49 0.50 -4.22
C GLY A 425 -9.03 0.11 -4.37
N GLY A 426 -8.19 1.11 -4.68
CA GLY A 426 -6.75 0.89 -4.79
C GLY A 426 -6.12 1.72 -5.89
N ALA A 427 -4.85 1.42 -6.12
CA ALA A 427 -4.02 2.06 -7.14
C ALA A 427 -3.75 1.11 -8.31
N LEU A 428 -4.04 1.56 -9.53
CA LEU A 428 -3.63 0.93 -10.78
C LEU A 428 -2.44 1.70 -11.36
N LEU A 429 -1.59 1.03 -12.13
CA LEU A 429 -0.57 1.64 -12.98
C LEU A 429 -0.99 1.54 -14.44
N ALA A 430 -1.04 2.67 -15.14
CA ALA A 430 -1.37 2.74 -16.55
C ALA A 430 -0.27 3.45 -17.35
N ILE A 431 -0.20 3.15 -18.65
CA ILE A 431 0.71 3.78 -19.60
C ILE A 431 -0.09 4.78 -20.44
N PRO A 432 0.22 6.08 -20.40
CA PRO A 432 -0.40 7.05 -21.32
C PRO A 432 -0.11 6.71 -22.78
N ALA A 433 -1.12 6.83 -23.65
CA ALA A 433 -1.04 6.50 -25.09
C ALA A 433 -0.04 7.36 -25.88
N ARG A 434 0.41 8.49 -25.30
CA ARG A 434 1.45 9.37 -25.86
C ARG A 434 2.88 8.83 -25.73
N ASN A 435 3.10 7.74 -24.99
CA ASN A 435 4.36 7.00 -25.05
C ASN A 435 4.56 6.45 -26.47
N ASP A 436 5.70 6.72 -27.08
CA ASP A 436 6.08 5.98 -28.28
C ASP A 436 6.29 4.50 -27.96
N GLU A 437 6.41 3.66 -28.98
CA GLU A 437 6.49 2.20 -28.80
C GLU A 437 7.65 1.79 -27.87
N ALA A 438 8.80 2.44 -28.00
CA ALA A 438 9.97 2.13 -27.20
C ALA A 438 9.81 2.60 -25.74
N ALA A 439 9.22 3.77 -25.52
CA ALA A 439 8.86 4.28 -24.19
C ALA A 439 7.81 3.38 -23.52
N ALA A 440 6.79 2.95 -24.27
CA ALA A 440 5.74 2.06 -23.78
C ALA A 440 6.30 0.69 -23.34
N ARG A 441 7.22 0.10 -24.12
CA ARG A 441 7.91 -1.14 -23.75
C ARG A 441 8.73 -0.97 -22.45
N ARG A 442 9.43 0.16 -22.28
CA ARG A 442 10.16 0.44 -21.03
C ARG A 442 9.24 0.68 -19.84
N ALA A 443 8.15 1.44 -20.04
CA ALA A 443 7.12 1.65 -19.04
C ALA A 443 6.48 0.32 -18.60
N TRP A 444 6.23 -0.59 -19.54
CA TRP A 444 5.75 -1.95 -19.25
C TRP A 444 6.73 -2.76 -18.40
N ARG A 445 8.03 -2.76 -18.74
CA ARG A 445 9.06 -3.42 -17.89
C ARG A 445 9.07 -2.87 -16.47
N ALA A 446 8.87 -1.57 -16.30
CA ALA A 446 8.74 -0.98 -14.97
C ALA A 446 7.47 -1.44 -14.24
N ILE A 447 6.33 -1.54 -14.94
CA ILE A 447 5.10 -2.11 -14.38
C ILE A 447 5.32 -3.57 -13.95
N GLU A 448 5.96 -4.41 -14.76
CA GLU A 448 6.25 -5.80 -14.40
C GLU A 448 7.06 -5.88 -13.10
N THR A 449 8.08 -5.04 -12.95
CA THR A 449 8.89 -4.95 -11.73
C THR A 449 8.05 -4.46 -10.55
N PHE A 450 7.34 -3.33 -10.69
CA PHE A 450 6.47 -2.78 -9.63
C PHE A 450 5.39 -3.75 -9.18
N ALA A 451 4.84 -4.51 -10.11
CA ALA A 451 3.80 -5.48 -9.85
C ALA A 451 4.33 -6.91 -9.64
N SER A 452 5.63 -7.11 -9.42
CA SER A 452 6.21 -8.42 -9.11
C SER A 452 5.88 -8.86 -7.68
N PRO A 453 5.72 -10.18 -7.39
CA PRO A 453 5.56 -10.68 -6.04
C PRO A 453 6.65 -10.18 -5.07
N GLU A 454 7.90 -10.14 -5.54
CA GLU A 454 9.06 -9.71 -4.76
C GLU A 454 8.94 -8.25 -4.34
N LEU A 455 8.62 -7.35 -5.28
CA LEU A 455 8.54 -5.93 -4.98
C LEU A 455 7.24 -5.56 -4.22
N MET A 456 6.14 -6.30 -4.45
CA MET A 456 4.95 -6.18 -3.60
C MET A 456 5.23 -6.59 -2.15
N LYS A 457 5.94 -7.72 -1.93
CA LYS A 457 6.43 -8.10 -0.60
C LYS A 457 7.28 -6.99 0.01
N TYR A 458 8.20 -6.42 -0.75
CA TYR A 458 9.00 -5.28 -0.30
C TYR A 458 8.12 -4.09 0.13
N PHE A 459 7.08 -3.73 -0.64
CA PHE A 459 6.17 -2.65 -0.25
C PHE A 459 5.48 -2.93 1.08
N VAL A 460 4.98 -4.16 1.29
CA VAL A 460 4.33 -4.54 2.56
C VAL A 460 5.29 -4.36 3.74
N LEU A 461 6.55 -4.78 3.58
CA LEU A 461 7.56 -4.66 4.64
C LEU A 461 7.88 -3.21 5.00
N HIS A 462 7.73 -2.30 4.03
CA HIS A 462 7.88 -0.87 4.18
C HIS A 462 6.57 -0.13 4.56
N GLY A 463 5.50 -0.87 4.84
CA GLY A 463 4.27 -0.33 5.43
C GLY A 463 3.06 -0.26 4.49
N ALA A 464 3.14 -0.84 3.29
CA ALA A 464 1.95 -1.02 2.46
C ALA A 464 0.95 -1.97 3.14
N ALA A 465 -0.34 -1.75 2.88
CA ALA A 465 -1.42 -2.44 3.56
C ALA A 465 -2.44 -3.10 2.64
N GLY A 466 -1.95 -3.52 1.49
CA GLY A 466 -2.65 -4.36 0.54
C GLY A 466 -1.64 -5.06 -0.37
N SER A 467 -2.05 -6.19 -0.91
CA SER A 467 -1.36 -6.90 -1.98
C SER A 467 -2.40 -7.29 -3.02
N SER A 468 -2.09 -7.12 -4.30
CA SER A 468 -2.96 -7.61 -5.38
C SER A 468 -2.74 -9.09 -5.71
N ARG A 469 -1.72 -9.72 -5.13
CA ARG A 469 -1.32 -11.11 -5.40
C ARG A 469 -1.62 -12.08 -4.26
N HIS A 470 -2.05 -13.29 -4.62
CA HIS A 470 -2.25 -14.43 -3.73
C HIS A 470 -0.94 -14.89 -3.08
N SER A 471 0.09 -15.11 -3.91
CA SER A 471 1.41 -15.57 -3.44
C SER A 471 1.98 -14.69 -2.32
N VAL A 472 1.82 -13.38 -2.42
CA VAL A 472 2.31 -12.40 -1.45
C VAL A 472 1.53 -12.48 -0.14
N ALA A 473 0.23 -12.77 -0.19
CA ALA A 473 -0.58 -12.91 1.02
C ALA A 473 -0.26 -14.19 1.80
N GLU A 474 0.34 -15.19 1.14
CA GLU A 474 0.79 -16.44 1.76
C GLU A 474 2.25 -16.36 2.25
N ASP A 475 2.97 -15.27 1.93
CA ASP A 475 4.35 -15.09 2.39
C ASP A 475 4.41 -14.82 3.90
N TYR A 476 5.27 -15.58 4.56
CA TYR A 476 5.44 -15.55 6.00
C TYR A 476 5.78 -14.15 6.55
N TYR A 477 6.66 -13.40 5.88
CA TYR A 477 7.05 -12.07 6.34
C TYR A 477 5.95 -11.04 6.17
N VAL A 478 5.15 -11.21 5.13
CA VAL A 478 3.98 -10.36 4.85
C VAL A 478 2.96 -10.51 5.97
N LEU A 479 2.59 -11.75 6.32
CA LEU A 479 1.62 -12.03 7.37
C LEU A 479 2.04 -11.50 8.74
N GLN A 480 3.33 -11.60 9.08
CA GLN A 480 3.85 -11.03 10.33
C GLN A 480 3.77 -9.51 10.38
N ARG A 481 3.96 -8.86 9.23
CA ARG A 481 4.03 -7.40 9.17
C ARG A 481 2.66 -6.77 9.15
N ASN A 482 1.70 -7.39 8.48
CA ASN A 482 0.41 -6.79 8.22
C ASN A 482 -0.73 -7.81 8.16
N ARG A 483 -1.38 -8.01 9.31
CA ARG A 483 -2.56 -8.89 9.45
C ARG A 483 -3.75 -8.52 8.55
N VAL A 484 -3.83 -7.29 8.03
CA VAL A 484 -4.94 -6.87 7.16
C VAL A 484 -4.87 -7.57 5.81
N ILE A 485 -3.68 -7.97 5.37
CA ILE A 485 -3.49 -8.69 4.11
C ILE A 485 -4.12 -10.08 4.21
N GLU A 486 -3.98 -10.76 5.35
CA GLU A 486 -4.64 -12.05 5.60
C GLU A 486 -6.17 -11.91 5.52
N VAL A 487 -6.72 -10.85 6.12
CA VAL A 487 -8.15 -10.57 6.06
C VAL A 487 -8.61 -10.34 4.62
N ILE A 488 -7.86 -9.56 3.85
CA ILE A 488 -8.18 -9.31 2.43
C ILE A 488 -8.13 -10.61 1.63
N ASP A 489 -7.13 -11.46 1.84
CA ASP A 489 -7.02 -12.77 1.17
C ASP A 489 -8.21 -13.67 1.50
N GLN A 490 -8.59 -13.77 2.78
CA GLN A 490 -9.76 -14.53 3.20
C GLN A 490 -11.05 -14.01 2.55
N LEU A 491 -11.26 -12.69 2.54
CA LEU A 491 -12.43 -12.08 1.92
C LEU A 491 -12.46 -12.27 0.39
N ALA A 492 -11.30 -12.30 -0.26
CA ALA A 492 -11.19 -12.61 -1.68
C ALA A 492 -11.57 -14.07 -1.94
N LYS A 493 -11.02 -15.01 -1.15
CA LYS A 493 -11.30 -16.46 -1.23
C LYS A 493 -12.79 -16.77 -0.99
N THR A 494 -13.47 -16.03 -0.10
CA THR A 494 -14.91 -16.16 0.15
C THR A 494 -15.79 -15.33 -0.79
N ARG A 495 -15.22 -14.64 -1.79
CA ARG A 495 -15.93 -13.77 -2.75
C ARG A 495 -16.72 -12.63 -2.10
N GLN A 496 -16.25 -12.15 -0.94
CA GLN A 496 -16.81 -11.01 -0.21
C GLN A 496 -16.17 -9.67 -0.61
N ILE A 497 -15.09 -9.71 -1.39
CA ILE A 497 -14.54 -8.54 -2.10
C ILE A 497 -15.22 -8.42 -3.46
N LYS A 498 -15.84 -7.26 -3.73
CA LYS A 498 -16.47 -6.94 -5.01
C LYS A 498 -16.01 -5.56 -5.49
N THR A 499 -15.94 -5.39 -6.81
CA THR A 499 -15.63 -4.11 -7.46
C THR A 499 -16.75 -3.08 -7.26
N VAL A 500 -18.00 -3.54 -7.09
CA VAL A 500 -19.09 -2.75 -6.53
C VAL A 500 -18.94 -2.78 -5.00
N PRO A 501 -18.86 -1.60 -4.33
CA PRO A 501 -19.57 -0.36 -4.58
C PRO A 501 -18.68 0.81 -5.04
N SER A 502 -17.58 0.50 -5.72
CA SER A 502 -16.69 1.49 -6.32
C SER A 502 -16.56 1.25 -7.84
N PRO A 503 -17.69 1.12 -8.58
CA PRO A 503 -17.65 0.78 -9.98
C PRO A 503 -16.95 1.88 -10.77
N ALA A 504 -16.07 1.47 -11.69
CA ALA A 504 -15.51 2.37 -12.68
C ALA A 504 -16.63 2.72 -13.66
N ILE A 505 -17.07 3.98 -13.65
CA ILE A 505 -18.11 4.48 -14.56
C ILE A 505 -17.59 5.65 -15.39
N PRO A 506 -18.07 5.79 -16.64
CA PRO A 506 -17.89 7.00 -17.43
C PRO A 506 -18.29 8.26 -16.65
N ALA A 507 -17.35 9.21 -16.57
CA ALA A 507 -17.50 10.49 -15.90
C ALA A 507 -17.97 10.42 -14.43
N TYR A 508 -17.25 9.56 -13.70
CA TYR A 508 -17.29 9.38 -12.25
C TYR A 508 -17.22 10.70 -11.46
N HIS A 509 -16.39 11.65 -11.88
CA HIS A 509 -16.20 12.88 -11.10
C HIS A 509 -17.40 13.82 -11.11
N ASP A 510 -18.14 13.88 -12.21
CA ASP A 510 -19.37 14.67 -12.27
C ASP A 510 -20.46 14.04 -11.39
N LEU A 511 -20.55 12.70 -11.35
CA LEU A 511 -21.42 11.99 -10.40
C LEU A 511 -21.06 12.40 -8.97
N VAL A 512 -19.77 12.33 -8.62
CA VAL A 512 -19.25 12.70 -7.30
C VAL A 512 -19.59 14.14 -6.93
N GLN A 513 -19.47 15.08 -7.88
CA GLN A 513 -19.80 16.49 -7.63
C GLN A 513 -21.30 16.65 -7.31
N VAL A 514 -22.18 16.09 -8.15
CA VAL A 514 -23.64 16.15 -7.94
C VAL A 514 -24.04 15.50 -6.61
N LEU A 515 -23.44 14.36 -6.28
CA LEU A 515 -23.66 13.70 -4.99
C LEU A 515 -23.25 14.62 -3.84
N SER A 516 -22.01 15.13 -3.84
CA SER A 516 -21.49 15.97 -2.76
C SER A 516 -22.38 17.18 -2.51
N ASP A 517 -22.74 17.94 -3.55
CA ASP A 517 -23.48 19.20 -3.43
C ASP A 517 -24.84 18.99 -2.75
N HIS A 518 -25.51 17.87 -3.05
CA HIS A 518 -26.80 17.53 -2.46
C HIS A 518 -26.68 16.85 -1.10
N LEU A 519 -25.66 16.00 -0.90
CA LEU A 519 -25.41 15.30 0.37
C LEU A 519 -25.02 16.27 1.48
N GLU A 520 -24.27 17.32 1.17
CA GLU A 520 -23.90 18.34 2.16
C GLU A 520 -25.15 18.96 2.80
N VAL A 521 -26.14 19.29 1.98
CA VAL A 521 -27.42 19.84 2.45
C VAL A 521 -28.22 18.76 3.20
N LEU A 522 -28.37 17.56 2.63
CA LEU A 522 -29.14 16.47 3.22
C LEU A 522 -28.64 16.03 4.61
N LEU A 523 -27.33 16.03 4.81
CA LEU A 523 -26.70 15.49 6.02
C LEU A 523 -26.51 16.54 7.12
N PHE A 524 -26.23 17.79 6.75
CA PHE A 524 -25.89 18.84 7.72
C PHE A 524 -27.00 19.87 7.96
N ASP A 525 -28.05 19.93 7.14
CA ASP A 525 -29.26 20.72 7.41
C ASP A 525 -30.40 19.80 7.89
N THR A 526 -30.61 19.75 9.20
CA THR A 526 -31.58 18.85 9.80
C THR A 526 -33.04 19.20 9.47
N THR A 527 -33.30 20.38 8.92
CA THR A 527 -34.65 20.83 8.52
C THR A 527 -35.11 20.23 7.20
N GLN A 528 -34.20 19.64 6.42
CA GLN A 528 -34.52 19.02 5.15
C GLN A 528 -35.27 17.70 5.35
N ASP A 529 -36.36 17.55 4.59
CA ASP A 529 -37.05 16.29 4.41
C ASP A 529 -36.23 15.37 3.50
N VAL A 530 -35.82 14.21 4.03
CA VAL A 530 -34.92 13.26 3.35
C VAL A 530 -35.51 12.76 2.04
N ARG A 531 -36.81 12.47 1.99
CA ARG A 531 -37.48 11.99 0.76
C ARG A 531 -37.45 13.06 -0.33
N LYS A 532 -37.82 14.30 -0.01
CA LYS A 532 -37.78 15.43 -0.95
C LYS A 532 -36.36 15.72 -1.41
N GLY A 533 -35.38 15.67 -0.51
CA GLY A 533 -33.98 15.93 -0.83
C GLY A 533 -33.37 14.84 -1.71
N LEU A 534 -33.61 13.56 -1.42
CA LEU A 534 -33.21 12.45 -2.30
C LEU A 534 -33.87 12.54 -3.67
N GLY A 535 -35.16 12.87 -3.75
CA GLY A 535 -35.84 13.09 -5.03
C GLY A 535 -35.23 14.26 -5.83
N LYS A 536 -34.75 15.33 -5.17
CA LYS A 536 -33.99 16.41 -5.83
C LYS A 536 -32.64 15.90 -6.36
N LEU A 537 -31.91 15.13 -5.55
CA LEU A 537 -30.64 14.53 -5.95
C LEU A 537 -30.85 13.59 -7.15
N GLN A 538 -31.84 12.71 -7.12
CA GLN A 538 -32.15 11.80 -8.24
C GLN A 538 -32.40 12.56 -9.54
N ARG A 539 -33.17 13.66 -9.49
CA ARG A 539 -33.40 14.51 -10.67
C ARG A 539 -32.11 15.16 -11.17
N ALA A 540 -31.24 15.63 -10.28
CA ALA A 540 -29.95 16.20 -10.65
C ALA A 540 -29.05 15.16 -11.34
N LEU A 541 -29.00 13.93 -10.83
CA LEU A 541 -28.29 12.81 -11.44
C LEU A 541 -28.83 12.49 -12.84
N SER A 542 -30.16 12.45 -13.00
CA SER A 542 -30.79 12.24 -14.31
C SER A 542 -30.49 13.35 -15.32
N LEU A 543 -30.45 14.61 -14.87
CA LEU A 543 -30.10 15.75 -15.73
C LEU A 543 -28.63 15.72 -16.16
N ALA A 544 -27.73 15.38 -15.24
CA ALA A 544 -26.31 15.21 -15.54
C ALA A 544 -26.09 14.07 -16.56
N GLY A 545 -26.80 12.94 -16.41
CA GLY A 545 -26.74 11.84 -17.36
C GLY A 545 -27.30 12.17 -18.75
N ARG A 546 -28.36 12.99 -18.84
CA ARG A 546 -28.98 13.38 -20.13
C ARG A 546 -28.14 14.34 -20.97
N ARG A 547 -27.32 15.20 -20.35
CA ARG A 547 -26.44 16.14 -21.09
C ARG A 547 -25.35 15.44 -21.91
N ARG A 548 -25.21 14.12 -21.79
CA ARG A 548 -24.15 13.31 -22.40
C ARG A 548 -24.62 12.38 -23.52
N LYS A 549 -25.93 12.15 -23.63
CA LYS A 549 -26.54 11.49 -24.79
C LYS A 549 -26.85 12.56 -25.83
#